data_AF-A0A7W4VXD9-F1
#
_entry.id   AF-A0A7W4VXD9-F1
#
_cell.length_a   1.000
_cell.length_b   1.000
_cell.length_c   1.000
_cell.angle_alpha   90.00
_cell.angle_beta   90.00
_cell.angle_gamma   90.00
#
_symmetry.space_group_name_H-M   'P 1'
#
loop_
_entity.id
_entity.type
_entity.pdbx_description
1 polymer ?
#
loop_
_entity_poly.entity_id
_entity_poly.type
_entity_poly.pdbx_seq_one_letter_code
_entity_poly.pdbx_strand_id
1 'polypeptide(L)'
;MAVPTTARSGDVYDAAPDFAYAVSLLAALEDATGQDEHSTVLPFLGMARAELTDFGQRRPAGYVPVQVGDLRSGLADLEQRLTALLETSQVLQRSLRLDSARRLLRRGVAAVCP
;
A
#
# COMPACT_ATOMS: atom_id res chain seq x y z
N MET A 1 3.54 33.19 -24.85
CA MET A 1 4.42 32.05 -24.48
C MET A 1 3.53 30.89 -24.12
N ALA A 2 3.45 29.88 -24.99
CA ALA A 2 2.72 28.64 -24.70
C ALA A 2 3.65 27.72 -23.90
N VAL A 3 3.24 27.35 -22.69
CA VAL A 3 3.93 26.34 -21.89
C VAL A 3 3.72 25.00 -22.60
N PRO A 4 4.79 24.25 -22.95
CA PRO A 4 4.60 22.93 -23.54
C PRO A 4 4.00 22.03 -22.46
N THR A 5 2.73 21.67 -22.66
CA THR A 5 2.06 20.61 -21.92
C THR A 5 2.69 19.30 -22.38
N THR A 6 3.87 18.98 -21.84
CA THR A 6 4.51 17.68 -22.03
C THR A 6 3.56 16.63 -21.47
N ALA A 7 2.89 15.94 -22.39
CA ALA A 7 2.30 14.61 -22.26
C ALA A 7 2.00 14.17 -20.81
N ARG A 8 0.82 14.55 -20.29
CA ARG A 8 0.08 13.66 -19.37
C ARG A 8 -0.52 12.49 -20.18
N SER A 9 0.32 11.76 -20.92
CA SER A 9 0.03 10.38 -21.30
C SER A 9 0.53 9.56 -20.12
N GLY A 10 -0.33 8.97 -19.32
CA GLY A 10 -1.17 7.89 -19.80
C GLY A 10 -0.51 6.58 -19.41
N ASP A 11 -0.22 6.43 -18.11
CA ASP A 11 -0.14 5.14 -17.44
C ASP A 11 -0.54 5.39 -15.99
N VAL A 12 -1.87 5.38 -15.80
CA VAL A 12 -2.53 5.34 -14.48
C VAL A 12 -2.18 4.02 -13.78
N TYR A 13 -1.53 3.09 -14.47
CA TYR A 13 -1.08 1.82 -13.93
C TYR A 13 0.39 1.87 -13.52
N ASP A 14 0.70 1.54 -12.27
CA ASP A 14 2.08 1.29 -11.84
C ASP A 14 2.41 -0.17 -12.10
N ALA A 15 3.32 -0.41 -13.03
CA ALA A 15 3.84 -1.74 -13.34
C ALA A 15 5.02 -2.13 -12.42
N ALA A 16 5.44 -1.27 -11.48
CA ALA A 16 6.52 -1.61 -10.56
C ALA A 16 6.11 -2.86 -9.74
N PRO A 17 6.90 -3.94 -9.81
CA PRO A 17 6.54 -5.20 -9.17
C PRO A 17 6.39 -5.05 -7.66
N ASP A 18 7.20 -4.20 -7.03
CA ASP A 18 7.13 -3.93 -5.60
C ASP A 18 5.85 -3.21 -5.18
N PHE A 19 5.35 -2.29 -6.02
CA PHE A 19 4.08 -1.60 -5.75
C PHE A 19 2.89 -2.53 -5.96
N ALA A 20 2.87 -3.27 -7.08
CA ALA A 20 1.84 -4.26 -7.35
C ALA A 20 1.77 -5.34 -6.24
N TYR A 21 2.93 -5.80 -5.78
CA TYR A 21 3.01 -6.73 -4.65
C TYR A 21 2.52 -6.09 -3.35
N ALA A 22 2.96 -4.87 -3.00
CA ALA A 22 2.54 -4.21 -1.77
C ALA A 22 1.00 -4.05 -1.70
N VAL A 23 0.38 -3.63 -2.81
CA VAL A 23 -1.08 -3.51 -2.90
C VAL A 23 -1.77 -4.89 -2.86
N SER A 24 -1.17 -5.92 -3.46
CA SER A 24 -1.71 -7.29 -3.43
C SER A 24 -1.61 -7.93 -2.05
N LEU A 25 -0.48 -7.77 -1.36
CA LEU A 25 -0.28 -8.22 0.02
C LEU A 25 -1.25 -7.52 0.95
N LEU A 26 -1.47 -6.21 0.76
CA LEU A 26 -2.43 -5.46 1.56
C LEU A 26 -3.85 -6.03 1.38
N ALA A 27 -4.29 -6.27 0.15
CA ALA A 27 -5.59 -6.92 -0.11
C ALA A 27 -5.67 -8.34 0.50
N ALA A 28 -4.61 -9.14 0.40
CA ALA A 28 -4.57 -10.46 1.01
C ALA A 28 -4.63 -10.41 2.55
N LEU A 29 -4.04 -9.39 3.17
CA LEU A 29 -4.15 -9.15 4.60
C LEU A 29 -5.57 -8.74 4.99
N GLU A 30 -6.24 -7.87 4.21
CA GLU A 30 -7.66 -7.54 4.40
C GLU A 30 -8.52 -8.81 4.37
N ASP A 31 -8.34 -9.68 3.38
CA ASP A 31 -9.11 -10.93 3.26
C ASP A 31 -8.81 -11.92 4.40
N ALA A 32 -7.55 -11.99 4.85
CA ALA A 32 -7.15 -12.81 6.00
C ALA A 32 -7.68 -12.27 7.34
N THR A 33 -8.11 -11.00 7.39
CA THR A 33 -8.63 -10.39 8.62
C THR A 33 -10.08 -10.74 8.96
N GLY A 34 -10.75 -11.57 8.14
CA GLY A 34 -12.08 -12.12 8.44
C GLY A 34 -12.15 -13.14 9.58
N GLN A 35 -11.04 -13.40 10.30
CA GLN A 35 -10.95 -14.28 11.47
C GLN A 35 -10.78 -13.41 12.73
N ASP A 36 -11.54 -13.68 13.79
CA ASP A 36 -11.95 -12.74 14.85
C ASP A 36 -10.87 -11.85 15.50
N GLU A 37 -9.60 -12.27 15.57
CA GLU A 37 -8.48 -11.49 16.14
C GLU A 37 -8.00 -10.32 15.25
N HIS A 38 -8.41 -10.30 13.98
CA HIS A 38 -7.85 -9.42 12.96
C HIS A 38 -8.75 -8.23 12.60
N SER A 39 -9.98 -8.21 13.12
CA SER A 39 -10.99 -7.17 12.86
C SER A 39 -10.56 -5.76 13.28
N THR A 40 -9.69 -5.65 14.29
CA THR A 40 -9.12 -4.38 14.77
C THR A 40 -8.13 -3.75 13.80
N VAL A 41 -7.48 -4.53 12.93
CA VAL A 41 -6.50 -4.05 11.95
C VAL A 41 -7.15 -3.65 10.64
N LEU A 42 -8.30 -4.26 10.31
CA LEU A 42 -9.01 -4.07 9.05
C LEU A 42 -9.26 -2.60 8.67
N PRO A 43 -9.70 -1.69 9.59
CA PRO A 43 -9.86 -0.28 9.24
C PRO A 43 -8.55 0.39 8.80
N PHE A 44 -7.43 0.01 9.41
CA PHE A 44 -6.12 0.56 9.08
C PHE A 44 -5.60 0.05 7.75
N LEU A 45 -5.86 -1.22 7.42
CA LEU A 45 -5.54 -1.78 6.10
C LEU A 45 -6.36 -1.10 5.01
N GLY A 46 -7.68 -0.97 5.19
CA GLY A 46 -8.55 -0.29 4.22
C GLY A 46 -8.13 1.16 3.97
N MET A 47 -7.75 1.90 5.01
CA MET A 47 -7.21 3.26 4.86
C MET A 47 -5.84 3.27 4.15
N ALA A 48 -4.94 2.35 4.50
CA ALA A 48 -3.64 2.24 3.85
C ALA A 48 -3.79 1.89 2.37
N ARG A 49 -4.75 1.03 2.00
CA ARG A 49 -5.11 0.73 0.62
C ARG A 49 -5.57 1.99 -0.12
N ALA A 50 -6.50 2.73 0.47
CA ALA A 50 -7.03 3.94 -0.15
C ALA A 50 -5.93 4.98 -0.39
N GLU A 51 -5.00 5.16 0.56
CA GLU A 51 -3.81 6.01 0.41
C GLU A 51 -2.96 5.62 -0.82
N LEU A 52 -2.87 4.32 -1.14
CA LEU A 52 -2.07 3.81 -2.25
C LEU A 52 -2.83 3.79 -3.59
N THR A 53 -4.13 3.46 -3.61
CA THR A 53 -4.88 3.21 -4.86
C THR A 53 -5.86 4.31 -5.24
N ASP A 54 -6.49 4.97 -4.26
CA ASP A 54 -7.69 5.79 -4.49
C ASP A 54 -7.38 7.29 -4.59
N PHE A 55 -6.35 7.78 -3.90
CA PHE A 55 -5.94 9.19 -3.95
C PHE A 55 -5.17 9.58 -5.22
N GLY A 56 -5.53 8.99 -6.37
CA GLY A 56 -5.07 9.41 -7.69
C GLY A 56 -3.59 9.14 -7.99
N GLN A 57 -2.97 8.19 -7.29
CA GLN A 57 -1.55 7.85 -7.43
C GLN A 57 -1.30 6.97 -8.66
N ARG A 58 -1.89 5.77 -8.66
CA ARG A 58 -1.86 4.75 -9.72
C ARG A 58 -2.67 3.52 -9.26
N ARG A 59 -3.27 2.80 -10.19
CA ARG A 59 -3.75 1.43 -9.97
C ARG A 59 -2.58 0.46 -10.19
N PRO A 60 -2.44 -0.64 -9.44
CA PRO A 60 -1.48 -1.66 -9.83
C PRO A 60 -1.84 -2.19 -11.23
N ALA A 61 -0.85 -2.41 -12.09
CA ALA A 61 -1.08 -2.96 -13.44
C ALA A 61 -1.71 -4.37 -13.41
N GLY A 62 -1.56 -5.07 -12.28
CA GLY A 62 -2.22 -6.34 -11.98
C GLY A 62 -2.02 -6.69 -10.51
N TYR A 63 -2.85 -7.62 -10.02
CA TYR A 63 -2.69 -8.21 -8.70
C TYR A 63 -1.96 -9.53 -8.81
N VAL A 64 -1.09 -9.81 -7.84
CA VAL A 64 -0.41 -11.10 -7.72
C VAL A 64 -1.04 -11.89 -6.57
N PRO A 65 -1.18 -13.22 -6.71
CA PRO A 65 -1.67 -14.04 -5.61
C PRO A 65 -0.64 -14.01 -4.47
N VAL A 66 -1.07 -13.58 -3.28
CA VAL A 66 -0.26 -13.56 -2.06
C VAL A 66 -0.93 -14.45 -1.02
N GLN A 67 -0.19 -15.41 -0.48
CA GLN A 67 -0.66 -16.24 0.62
C GLN A 67 -0.16 -15.66 1.94
N VAL A 68 -1.09 -15.31 2.82
CA VAL A 68 -0.78 -14.83 4.17
C VAL A 68 -0.88 -16.03 5.11
N GLY A 69 0.28 -16.52 5.57
CA GLY A 69 0.34 -17.62 6.55
C GLY A 69 0.23 -17.13 8.01
N ASP A 70 0.72 -15.93 8.29
CA ASP A 70 0.72 -15.29 9.60
C ASP A 70 0.53 -13.78 9.43
N LEU A 71 -0.43 -13.21 10.17
CA LEU A 71 -0.77 -11.79 10.07
C LEU A 71 0.43 -10.90 10.44
N ARG A 72 1.14 -11.23 11.52
CA ARG A 72 2.23 -10.41 12.03
C ARG A 72 3.38 -10.33 11.02
N SER A 73 3.73 -11.49 10.45
CA SER A 73 4.74 -11.60 9.39
C SER A 73 4.32 -10.86 8.13
N GLY A 74 3.04 -10.96 7.74
CA GLY A 74 2.50 -10.23 6.60
C GLY A 74 2.50 -8.71 6.78
N LEU A 75 2.14 -8.22 7.98
CA LEU A 75 2.22 -6.80 8.32
C LEU A 75 3.68 -6.30 8.32
N ALA A 76 4.62 -7.09 8.84
CA ALA A 76 6.04 -6.75 8.81
C ALA A 76 6.60 -6.68 7.37
N ASP A 77 6.25 -7.64 6.51
CA ASP A 77 6.62 -7.62 5.08
C ASP A 77 6.06 -6.37 4.38
N LEU A 78 4.79 -6.04 4.65
CA LEU A 78 4.16 -4.84 4.10
C LEU A 78 4.87 -3.56 4.56
N GLU A 79 5.24 -3.45 5.84
CA GLU A 79 5.97 -2.30 6.37
C GLU A 79 7.34 -2.11 5.70
N GLN A 80 8.08 -3.21 5.56
CA GLN A 80 9.39 -3.21 4.93
C GLN A 80 9.30 -2.73 3.48
N ARG A 81 8.31 -3.22 2.74
CA ARG A 81 8.10 -2.83 1.33
C ARG A 81 7.68 -1.39 1.17
N LEU A 82 6.78 -0.89 2.02
CA LEU A 82 6.40 0.53 2.01
C LEU A 82 7.61 1.42 2.32
N THR A 83 8.51 0.97 3.20
CA THR A 83 9.75 1.70 3.51
C THR A 83 10.70 1.72 2.32
N ALA A 84 10.92 0.58 1.65
CA ALA A 84 11.75 0.53 0.44
C ALA A 84 11.17 1.39 -0.71
N LEU A 85 9.84 1.37 -0.90
CA LEU A 85 9.15 2.23 -1.85
C LEU A 85 9.31 3.71 -1.52
N LEU A 86 9.31 4.06 -0.22
CA LEU A 86 9.49 5.44 0.24
C LEU A 86 10.92 5.94 -0.03
N GLU A 87 11.92 5.11 0.25
CA GLU A 87 13.34 5.42 0.03
C GLU A 87 13.68 5.62 -1.46
N THR A 88 13.00 4.89 -2.33
CA THR A 88 13.22 4.93 -3.79
C THR A 88 12.31 5.96 -4.50
N SER A 89 11.32 6.52 -3.81
CA SER A 89 10.36 7.46 -4.40
C SER A 89 10.95 8.86 -4.60
N GLN A 90 11.06 9.28 -5.86
CA GLN A 90 11.48 10.64 -6.24
C GLN A 90 10.31 11.63 -6.36
N VAL A 91 9.06 11.18 -6.16
CA VAL A 91 7.86 12.00 -6.32
C VAL A 91 7.30 12.32 -4.94
N LEU A 92 7.36 13.60 -4.53
CA LEU A 92 6.93 14.05 -3.19
C LEU A 92 5.52 13.58 -2.83
N GLN A 93 4.57 13.72 -3.75
CA GLN A 93 3.19 13.29 -3.53
C GLN A 93 3.10 11.78 -3.25
N ARG A 94 3.92 10.96 -3.94
CA ARG A 94 4.00 9.51 -3.72
C ARG A 94 4.62 9.19 -2.36
N SER A 95 5.70 9.86 -2.01
CA SER A 95 6.38 9.69 -0.73
C SER A 95 5.45 10.02 0.44
N LEU A 96 4.63 11.07 0.35
CA LEU A 96 3.65 11.41 1.38
C LEU A 96 2.57 10.33 1.56
N ARG A 97 2.10 9.72 0.47
CA ARG A 97 1.08 8.66 0.53
C ARG A 97 1.65 7.34 1.04
N LEU A 98 2.85 6.97 0.59
CA LEU A 98 3.57 5.81 1.12
C LEU A 98 3.83 5.96 2.62
N ASP A 99 4.25 7.14 3.07
CA ASP A 99 4.46 7.41 4.49
C ASP A 99 3.14 7.40 5.29
N SER A 100 2.04 7.92 4.73
CA SER A 100 0.70 7.82 5.33
C SER A 100 0.23 6.38 5.46
N ALA A 101 0.32 5.58 4.39
CA ALA A 101 -0.01 4.15 4.40
C ALA A 101 0.82 3.39 5.44
N ARG A 102 2.13 3.66 5.51
CA ARG A 102 3.03 3.07 6.52
C ARG A 102 2.65 3.46 7.95
N ARG A 103 2.27 4.72 8.20
CA ARG A 103 1.81 5.17 9.52
C ARG A 103 0.50 4.51 9.94
N LEU A 104 -0.43 4.33 9.00
CA LEU A 104 -1.69 3.61 9.25
C LEU A 104 -1.42 2.14 9.60
N LEU A 105 -0.54 1.49 8.85
CA LEU A 105 -0.11 0.12 9.13
C LEU A 105 0.47 -0.03 10.55
N ARG A 106 1.40 0.84 10.93
CA ARG A 106 2.00 0.84 12.29
C ARG A 106 0.97 1.02 13.40
N ARG A 107 -0.05 1.86 13.17
CA ARG A 107 -1.17 2.02 14.12
C ARG A 107 -2.01 0.75 14.22
N GLY A 108 -2.27 0.08 13.10
CA GLY A 108 -2.95 -1.21 13.09
C GLY A 108 -2.18 -2.29 13.86
N VAL A 109 -0.87 -2.38 13.64
CA VAL A 109 0.01 -3.32 14.37
C VAL A 109 -0.03 -3.06 15.89
N ALA A 110 0.10 -1.79 16.29
CA ALA A 110 0.06 -1.41 17.71
C ALA A 110 -1.30 -1.70 18.38
N ALA A 111 -2.40 -1.74 17.60
CA ALA A 111 -3.72 -2.08 18.11
C ALA A 111 -3.89 -3.58 18.43
N VAL A 112 -3.03 -4.45 17.89
CA VAL A 112 -3.09 -5.92 18.10
C VAL A 112 -1.98 -6.44 19.02
N CYS A 113 -0.84 -5.77 19.07
CA CYS A 113 0.21 -6.02 20.06
C CYS A 113 0.30 -4.86 21.07
N PRO A 114 -0.59 -4.79 22.07
CA PRO A 114 -0.49 -3.84 23.17
C PRO A 114 0.70 -4.13 24.11
#